data_AF-M1AAR7-F1
#
_entry.id   AF-M1AAR7-F1
#
_cell.length_a   1.000
_cell.length_b   1.000
_cell.length_c   1.000
_cell.angle_alpha   90.00
_cell.angle_beta   90.00
_cell.angle_gamma   90.00
#
_symmetry.space_group_name_H-M   'P 1'
#
loop_
_entity.id
_entity.type
_entity.pdbx_description
1 polymer ?
#
loop_
_entity_poly.entity_id
_entity_poly.type
_entity_poly.pdbx_seq_one_letter_code
_entity_poly.pdbx_strand_id
1 'polypeptide(L)'
;MSRAEDPYLLEDVKPNLKDILNDCGGYKKRKMYNELCNRKKQREISGEEPIRLPKPMIGFGIPTESVPRMVQRILPKKTIGPPYFYYENVALAPKGVWDTIKRHLYEIEPEFVDSKYFSATARKRGYLHNLPIENRFPLFPLPPRTIHEALPLSKRWWPSWDSRSKLNCLQTAIGSARLTDKIRKAVEKYDGEPPMEIQKYVLYHCKKWNLVWVGRNKVAPLEPDEVEMLLGFPKNHTRGGGISRTDRYKSLGNSFQVDTVAYHLSVLRDLFPNGINVLSLFSGIGGAEVALYRLGVPLNNVVSVEKSEVNRNIVRSWWEQTNQRGNLIHFDDVQLLSRDRLKKLIESLGGFDLVIGGSPCNNLAGSNRVSRDGLEGKESSLFFDYVRILDDVKSIMSRHR
;
A
#
# COMPACT_ATOMS: atom_id res chain seq x y z
N MET A 1 -10.44 -39.19 -13.99
CA MET A 1 -9.05 -38.90 -14.38
C MET A 1 -8.93 -37.38 -14.46
N SER A 2 -8.62 -36.74 -13.32
CA SER A 2 -7.30 -36.16 -12.93
C SER A 2 -7.14 -34.71 -13.45
N ARG A 3 -7.53 -33.68 -12.66
CA ARG A 3 -6.73 -32.86 -11.69
C ARG A 3 -5.63 -32.02 -12.36
N ALA A 4 -5.42 -30.74 -12.03
CA ALA A 4 -5.44 -30.07 -10.71
C ALA A 4 -6.18 -28.71 -10.77
N GLU A 5 -7.09 -28.32 -9.85
CA GLU A 5 -6.99 -28.04 -8.40
C GLU A 5 -5.99 -26.93 -8.02
N ASP A 6 -6.52 -25.70 -7.87
CA ASP A 6 -5.97 -24.64 -7.01
C ASP A 6 -7.15 -24.05 -6.19
N PRO A 7 -7.21 -24.22 -4.85
CA PRO A 7 -8.48 -24.27 -4.12
C PRO A 7 -8.79 -22.99 -3.33
N TYR A 8 -9.09 -21.85 -3.95
CA TYR A 8 -9.76 -20.76 -3.22
C TYR A 8 -10.54 -19.86 -4.18
N LEU A 9 -11.80 -20.19 -4.44
CA LEU A 9 -12.91 -19.27 -4.71
C LEU A 9 -14.17 -20.12 -4.90
N LEU A 10 -14.84 -20.48 -3.80
CA LEU A 10 -16.21 -20.99 -3.87
C LEU A 10 -17.13 -19.81 -4.20
N GLU A 11 -17.97 -20.07 -5.20
CA GLU A 11 -18.95 -19.19 -5.82
C GLU A 11 -19.76 -18.37 -4.81
N ASP A 12 -19.93 -17.08 -5.13
CA ASP A 12 -20.68 -16.09 -4.36
C ASP A 12 -22.19 -16.43 -4.29
N VAL A 13 -22.57 -17.32 -3.37
CA VAL A 13 -23.93 -17.33 -2.83
C VAL A 13 -23.94 -16.45 -1.60
N LYS A 14 -24.46 -15.22 -1.75
CA LYS A 14 -24.79 -14.35 -0.61
C LYS A 14 -25.90 -15.02 0.21
N PRO A 15 -25.71 -15.34 1.50
CA PRO A 15 -26.84 -15.71 2.34
C PRO A 15 -27.71 -14.47 2.58
N ASN A 16 -28.97 -14.55 2.17
CA ASN A 16 -29.95 -13.48 2.26
C ASN A 16 -30.88 -13.79 3.43
N LEU A 17 -30.60 -13.26 4.62
CA LEU A 17 -31.58 -13.27 5.72
C LEU A 17 -32.58 -12.14 5.47
N LYS A 18 -33.68 -12.50 4.80
CA LYS A 18 -34.89 -11.67 4.71
C LYS A 18 -36.13 -12.54 4.76
N ASP A 19 -36.39 -13.05 5.96
CA ASP A 19 -37.74 -12.99 6.50
C ASP A 19 -37.63 -12.15 7.78
N ILE A 20 -38.69 -11.39 8.06
CA ILE A 20 -38.85 -10.38 9.13
C ILE A 20 -38.72 -8.93 8.62
N LEU A 21 -39.92 -8.42 8.32
CA LEU A 21 -40.39 -7.01 8.26
C LEU A 21 -40.55 -6.38 6.86
N ASN A 22 -41.83 -6.36 6.44
CA ASN A 22 -42.50 -5.48 5.47
C ASN A 22 -41.94 -4.04 5.57
N ASP A 23 -41.79 -3.22 4.53
CA ASP A 23 -42.81 -2.75 3.59
C ASP A 23 -42.15 -1.75 2.59
N CYS A 24 -42.81 -1.53 1.45
CA CYS A 24 -42.69 -0.42 0.48
C CYS A 24 -41.31 -0.01 -0.09
N GLY A 25 -40.98 -0.51 -1.30
CA GLY A 25 -39.88 0.04 -2.13
C GLY A 25 -39.53 -0.68 -3.44
N GLY A 26 -40.44 -1.49 -4.01
CA GLY A 26 -40.13 -2.43 -5.11
C GLY A 26 -39.75 -1.80 -6.46
N TYR A 27 -40.32 -0.65 -6.82
CA TYR A 27 -40.18 -0.11 -8.18
C TYR A 27 -38.80 0.51 -8.47
N LYS A 28 -38.21 1.24 -7.51
CA LYS A 28 -36.87 1.84 -7.65
C LYS A 28 -35.76 0.79 -7.69
N LYS A 29 -35.94 -0.35 -7.00
CA LYS A 29 -34.98 -1.48 -7.01
C LYS A 29 -34.93 -2.20 -8.34
N ARG A 30 -36.07 -2.37 -9.02
CA ARG A 30 -36.16 -3.09 -10.30
C ARG A 30 -35.48 -2.29 -11.43
N LYS A 31 -35.58 -0.96 -11.42
CA LYS A 31 -34.87 -0.06 -12.36
C LYS A 31 -33.35 -0.11 -12.18
N MET A 32 -32.86 -0.01 -10.94
CA MET A 32 -31.42 -0.17 -10.62
C MET A 32 -30.88 -1.55 -11.00
N TYR A 33 -31.67 -2.62 -10.80
CA TYR A 33 -31.26 -3.97 -11.17
C TYR A 33 -31.15 -4.15 -12.69
N ASN A 34 -32.11 -3.59 -13.46
CA ASN A 34 -32.07 -3.62 -14.92
C ASN A 34 -30.91 -2.78 -15.49
N GLU A 35 -30.58 -1.63 -14.90
CA GLU A 35 -29.39 -0.84 -15.27
C GLU A 35 -28.08 -1.58 -14.95
N LEU A 36 -28.02 -2.34 -13.85
CA LEU A 36 -26.90 -3.21 -13.49
C LEU A 36 -26.75 -4.41 -14.45
N CYS A 37 -27.86 -5.00 -14.89
CA CYS A 37 -27.87 -6.08 -15.87
C CYS A 37 -27.48 -5.57 -17.27
N ASN A 38 -27.91 -4.38 -17.67
CA ASN A 38 -27.47 -3.76 -18.93
C ASN A 38 -25.99 -3.37 -18.90
N ARG A 39 -25.46 -2.90 -17.76
CA ARG A 39 -24.01 -2.68 -17.57
C ARG A 39 -23.20 -3.97 -17.56
N LYS A 40 -23.77 -5.07 -17.04
CA LYS A 40 -23.14 -6.41 -17.12
C LYS A 40 -23.10 -6.92 -18.56
N LYS A 41 -24.20 -6.78 -19.32
CA LYS A 41 -24.23 -7.13 -20.75
C LYS A 41 -23.28 -6.26 -21.59
N GLN A 42 -23.13 -4.97 -21.28
CA GLN A 42 -22.12 -4.12 -21.95
C GLN A 42 -20.68 -4.56 -21.67
N ARG A 43 -20.38 -5.03 -20.44
CA ARG A 43 -19.06 -5.58 -20.08
C ARG A 43 -18.74 -6.91 -20.76
N GLU A 44 -19.75 -7.72 -21.09
CA GLU A 44 -19.56 -8.98 -21.83
C GLU A 44 -19.38 -8.75 -23.34
N ILE A 45 -19.84 -7.61 -23.88
CA ILE A 45 -19.73 -7.26 -25.32
C ILE A 45 -18.41 -6.54 -25.63
N SER A 46 -17.85 -5.78 -24.68
CA SER A 46 -16.48 -5.26 -24.79
C SER A 46 -15.51 -6.35 -24.36
N GLY A 47 -14.67 -6.89 -25.24
CA GLY A 47 -13.61 -7.86 -24.91
C GLY A 47 -12.59 -7.32 -23.88
N GLU A 48 -12.99 -7.23 -22.62
CA GLU A 48 -12.24 -6.69 -21.50
C GLU A 48 -11.31 -7.78 -20.92
N GLU A 49 -10.14 -7.98 -21.52
CA GLU A 49 -9.09 -8.75 -20.83
C GLU A 49 -8.61 -7.99 -19.58
N PRO A 50 -8.65 -8.59 -18.38
CA PRO A 50 -8.11 -8.00 -17.16
C PRO A 50 -6.58 -7.95 -17.20
N ILE A 51 -5.97 -6.98 -16.50
CA ILE A 51 -4.51 -6.89 -16.33
C ILE A 51 -3.99 -8.22 -15.80
N ARG A 52 -3.09 -8.87 -16.56
CA ARG A 52 -2.45 -10.14 -16.17
C ARG A 52 -1.35 -9.85 -15.16
N LEU A 53 -1.70 -9.82 -13.88
CA LEU A 53 -0.72 -9.73 -12.79
C LEU A 53 0.06 -11.04 -12.65
N PRO A 54 1.37 -11.00 -12.32
CA PRO A 54 2.15 -12.21 -12.12
C PRO A 54 1.61 -13.04 -10.94
N LYS A 55 1.68 -14.37 -11.09
CA LYS A 55 1.36 -15.35 -10.06
C LYS A 55 2.50 -16.39 -10.03
N PRO A 56 3.31 -16.46 -8.96
CA PRO A 56 3.25 -15.66 -7.75
C PRO A 56 3.73 -14.21 -7.97
N MET A 57 3.23 -13.26 -7.17
CA MET A 57 3.54 -11.82 -7.30
C MET A 57 4.78 -11.45 -6.47
N ILE A 58 5.94 -11.91 -6.91
CA ILE A 58 7.24 -11.84 -6.20
C ILE A 58 8.20 -10.79 -6.75
N GLY A 59 7.74 -9.92 -7.67
CA GLY A 59 8.57 -8.88 -8.25
C GLY A 59 9.79 -9.43 -8.99
N PHE A 60 10.94 -8.79 -8.81
CA PHE A 60 12.24 -9.24 -9.31
C PHE A 60 12.99 -10.12 -8.29
N GLY A 61 12.30 -10.54 -7.23
CA GLY A 61 12.81 -11.42 -6.18
C GLY A 61 12.32 -11.00 -4.80
N ILE A 62 12.29 -11.94 -3.86
CA ILE A 62 11.94 -11.70 -2.46
C ILE A 62 12.97 -12.36 -1.54
N PRO A 63 13.08 -11.96 -0.26
CA PRO A 63 14.11 -12.48 0.63
C PRO A 63 14.14 -14.01 0.79
N THR A 64 12.99 -14.69 0.67
CA THR A 64 12.89 -16.16 0.82
C THR A 64 12.99 -16.94 -0.49
N GLU A 65 12.90 -16.25 -1.63
CA GLU A 65 13.01 -16.86 -2.95
C GLU A 65 13.94 -15.99 -3.78
N SER A 66 15.23 -16.34 -3.78
CA SER A 66 16.18 -15.81 -4.75
C SER A 66 15.83 -16.42 -6.11
N VAL A 67 15.36 -15.60 -7.05
CA VAL A 67 14.99 -16.06 -8.39
C VAL A 67 16.25 -16.68 -9.04
N PRO A 68 16.26 -17.97 -9.45
CA PRO A 68 17.46 -18.64 -9.97
C PRO A 68 17.94 -18.16 -11.35
N ARG A 69 17.32 -17.12 -11.91
CA ARG A 69 17.77 -16.42 -13.11
C ARG A 69 17.65 -14.94 -12.79
N MET A 70 18.78 -14.22 -12.80
CA MET A 70 18.77 -12.76 -12.85
C MET A 70 17.74 -12.33 -13.90
N VAL A 71 16.67 -11.67 -13.48
CA VAL A 71 15.76 -11.02 -14.41
C VAL A 71 16.62 -10.00 -15.14
N GLN A 72 17.05 -10.30 -16.37
CA GLN A 72 17.85 -9.36 -17.15
C GLN A 72 16.94 -8.18 -17.51
N ARG A 73 17.04 -7.14 -16.70
CA ARG A 73 16.28 -5.91 -16.86
C ARG A 73 17.14 -4.90 -17.60
N ILE A 74 16.85 -4.69 -18.88
CA ILE A 74 17.54 -3.69 -19.68
C ILE A 74 16.88 -2.34 -19.42
N LEU A 75 17.62 -1.44 -18.77
CA LEU A 75 17.22 -0.04 -18.59
C LEU A 75 17.67 0.80 -19.79
N PRO A 76 16.86 1.74 -20.30
CA PRO A 76 17.33 2.72 -21.26
C PRO A 76 18.54 3.48 -20.70
N LYS A 77 19.61 3.67 -21.48
CA LYS A 77 20.86 4.31 -21.01
C LYS A 77 20.65 5.65 -20.29
N LYS A 78 19.67 6.44 -20.75
CA LYS A 78 19.30 7.75 -20.17
C LYS A 78 18.68 7.67 -18.77
N THR A 79 18.32 6.48 -18.30
CA THR A 79 17.69 6.24 -17.00
C THR A 79 18.63 5.62 -15.98
N ILE A 80 19.87 5.29 -16.38
CA ILE A 80 20.83 4.64 -15.49
C ILE A 80 21.51 5.69 -14.62
N GLY A 81 21.64 5.39 -13.32
CA GLY A 81 22.32 6.23 -12.36
C GLY A 81 21.46 7.36 -11.79
N PRO A 82 22.08 8.32 -11.09
CA PRO A 82 21.34 9.33 -10.33
C PRO A 82 20.70 10.40 -11.23
N PRO A 83 19.54 10.95 -10.84
CA PRO A 83 18.76 10.51 -9.68
C PRO A 83 18.16 9.12 -9.92
N TYR A 84 18.31 8.25 -8.92
CA TYR A 84 17.44 7.08 -8.84
C TYR A 84 16.02 7.57 -8.60
N PHE A 85 15.04 6.85 -9.11
CA PHE A 85 13.64 7.16 -8.89
C PHE A 85 12.87 5.92 -8.47
N TYR A 86 11.81 6.11 -7.70
CA TYR A 86 10.97 5.04 -7.20
C TYR A 86 9.53 5.50 -7.06
N TYR A 87 8.65 4.94 -7.89
CA TYR A 87 7.23 5.27 -7.92
C TYR A 87 6.37 4.06 -7.56
N GLU A 88 5.48 4.21 -6.58
CA GLU A 88 4.54 3.16 -6.16
C GLU A 88 3.11 3.46 -6.63
N ASN A 89 2.38 2.40 -7.02
CA ASN A 89 0.95 2.46 -7.26
C ASN A 89 0.26 1.12 -6.96
N VAL A 90 -1.07 1.15 -6.81
CA VAL A 90 -1.87 -0.06 -6.58
C VAL A 90 -1.74 -1.03 -7.76
N ALA A 91 -1.45 -2.31 -7.49
CA ALA A 91 -1.26 -3.30 -8.56
C ALA A 91 -2.53 -3.50 -9.41
N LEU A 92 -3.69 -3.58 -8.75
CA LEU A 92 -5.01 -3.73 -9.37
C LEU A 92 -5.59 -2.38 -9.86
N ALA A 93 -4.76 -1.54 -10.48
CA ALA A 93 -5.21 -0.27 -11.07
C ALA A 93 -6.17 -0.52 -12.26
N PRO A 94 -7.02 0.46 -12.63
CA PRO A 94 -7.85 0.39 -13.83
C PRO A 94 -7.04 0.11 -15.11
N LYS A 95 -7.70 -0.45 -16.13
CA LYS A 95 -7.08 -0.76 -17.43
C LYS A 95 -6.44 0.50 -18.03
N GLY A 96 -5.25 0.34 -18.61
CA GLY A 96 -4.48 1.44 -19.21
C GLY A 96 -3.69 2.30 -18.23
N VAL A 97 -3.94 2.22 -16.92
CA VAL A 97 -3.20 3.04 -15.94
C VAL A 97 -1.73 2.66 -15.91
N TRP A 98 -1.41 1.37 -15.82
CA TRP A 98 -0.02 0.92 -15.88
C TRP A 98 0.64 1.23 -17.22
N ASP A 99 -0.08 1.10 -18.34
CA ASP A 99 0.45 1.46 -19.67
C ASP A 99 0.79 2.96 -19.76
N THR A 100 -0.03 3.83 -19.16
CA THR A 100 0.27 5.26 -19.06
C THR A 100 1.47 5.53 -18.15
N ILE A 101 1.54 4.86 -17.00
CA ILE A 101 2.66 5.01 -16.06
C ILE A 101 3.98 4.59 -16.73
N LYS A 102 4.00 3.43 -17.42
CA LYS A 102 5.17 2.95 -18.16
C LYS A 102 5.60 3.94 -19.24
N ARG A 103 4.66 4.43 -20.05
CA ARG A 103 4.95 5.40 -21.11
C ARG A 103 5.62 6.68 -20.62
N HIS A 104 5.21 7.19 -19.46
CA HIS A 104 5.76 8.42 -18.90
C HIS A 104 7.02 8.21 -18.05
N LEU A 105 7.26 6.98 -17.57
CA LEU A 105 8.45 6.62 -16.81
C LEU A 105 9.38 5.71 -17.61
N TYR A 106 9.67 6.15 -18.85
CA TYR A 106 10.73 5.62 -19.72
C TYR A 106 10.57 4.18 -20.19
N GLU A 107 9.34 3.71 -20.41
CA GLU A 107 9.03 2.35 -20.89
C GLU A 107 9.61 1.24 -19.99
N ILE A 108 9.77 1.56 -18.70
CA ILE A 108 10.26 0.63 -17.71
C ILE A 108 9.12 -0.29 -17.27
N GLU A 109 9.40 -1.60 -17.19
CA GLU A 109 8.46 -2.57 -16.62
C GLU A 109 8.32 -2.41 -15.09
N PRO A 110 7.09 -2.36 -14.56
CA PRO A 110 6.83 -2.26 -13.14
C PRO A 110 7.09 -3.59 -12.41
N GLU A 111 7.71 -3.50 -11.24
CA GLU A 111 7.90 -4.60 -10.31
C GLU A 111 6.63 -4.82 -9.49
N PHE A 112 5.86 -5.87 -9.80
CA PHE A 112 4.66 -6.21 -9.02
C PHE A 112 4.99 -7.14 -7.85
N VAL A 113 4.79 -6.67 -6.62
CA VAL A 113 5.05 -7.43 -5.38
C VAL A 113 3.85 -7.42 -4.44
N ASP A 114 3.61 -8.54 -3.76
CA ASP A 114 2.67 -8.62 -2.64
C ASP A 114 3.43 -8.58 -1.30
N SER A 115 3.14 -7.59 -0.46
CA SER A 115 3.78 -7.47 0.86
C SER A 115 3.45 -8.64 1.81
N LYS A 116 2.60 -9.60 1.44
CA LYS A 116 2.44 -10.86 2.20
C LYS A 116 3.76 -11.64 2.32
N TYR A 117 4.73 -11.43 1.43
CA TYR A 117 6.06 -12.05 1.52
C TYR A 117 6.99 -11.35 2.52
N PHE A 118 6.63 -10.12 2.92
CA PHE A 118 7.40 -9.27 3.81
C PHE A 118 6.72 -9.06 5.17
N SER A 119 5.42 -9.33 5.31
CA SER A 119 4.68 -9.09 6.56
C SER A 119 3.51 -10.07 6.72
N ALA A 120 2.82 -10.02 7.86
CA ALA A 120 1.58 -10.75 8.11
C ALA A 120 0.36 -10.21 7.32
N THR A 121 0.52 -9.14 6.52
CA THR A 121 -0.54 -8.52 5.74
C THR A 121 -0.26 -8.59 4.24
N ALA A 122 -1.29 -8.88 3.44
CA ALA A 122 -1.19 -8.79 1.99
C ALA A 122 -1.33 -7.33 1.53
N ARG A 123 -0.44 -6.86 0.66
CA ARG A 123 -0.52 -5.52 0.06
C ARG A 123 0.07 -5.59 -1.34
N LYS A 124 -0.82 -5.72 -2.32
CA LYS A 124 -0.45 -5.85 -3.75
C LYS A 124 -0.15 -4.49 -4.34
N ARG A 125 1.09 -4.25 -4.75
CA ARG A 125 1.57 -2.99 -5.36
C ARG A 125 2.44 -3.26 -6.58
N GLY A 126 2.50 -2.27 -7.46
CA GLY A 126 3.51 -2.20 -8.50
C GLY A 126 4.47 -1.05 -8.17
N TYR A 127 5.76 -1.27 -8.44
CA TYR A 127 6.81 -0.31 -8.20
C TYR A 127 7.58 -0.08 -9.48
N LEU A 128 7.70 1.17 -9.91
CA LEU A 128 8.44 1.53 -11.12
C LEU A 128 9.65 2.37 -10.71
N HIS A 129 10.85 1.84 -10.93
CA HIS A 129 12.09 2.44 -10.43
C HIS A 129 13.27 2.09 -11.34
N ASN A 130 14.36 2.86 -11.34
CA ASN A 130 15.62 2.53 -12.04
C ASN A 130 16.71 1.96 -11.12
N LEU A 131 16.36 1.55 -9.89
CA LEU A 131 17.30 0.93 -8.95
C LEU A 131 17.87 -0.40 -9.48
N PRO A 132 19.13 -0.73 -9.13
CA PRO A 132 19.66 -2.08 -9.27
C PRO A 132 18.80 -3.11 -8.55
N ILE A 133 18.82 -4.35 -9.05
CA ILE A 133 18.04 -5.46 -8.50
C ILE A 133 18.94 -6.54 -7.88
N GLU A 134 20.23 -6.49 -8.18
CA GLU A 134 21.26 -7.34 -7.60
C GLU A 134 21.59 -6.91 -6.17
N ASN A 135 22.01 -7.88 -5.34
CA ASN A 135 22.49 -7.65 -3.96
C ASN A 135 21.47 -6.96 -3.02
N ARG A 136 20.18 -7.08 -3.30
CA ARG A 136 19.13 -6.68 -2.35
C ARG A 136 19.20 -7.54 -1.09
N PHE A 137 18.96 -6.92 0.06
CA PHE A 137 18.91 -7.62 1.35
C PHE A 137 17.70 -7.15 2.19
N PRO A 138 17.10 -8.03 3.01
CA PRO A 138 15.96 -7.67 3.85
C PRO A 138 16.38 -6.81 5.06
N LEU A 139 15.42 -6.09 5.63
CA LEU A 139 15.56 -5.48 6.95
C LEU A 139 15.67 -6.55 8.05
N PHE A 140 16.46 -6.25 9.07
CA PHE A 140 16.53 -7.02 10.30
C PHE A 140 16.12 -6.16 11.51
N PRO A 141 15.45 -6.75 12.52
CA PRO A 141 14.92 -8.11 12.55
C PRO A 141 13.79 -8.31 11.52
N LEU A 142 13.60 -9.56 11.07
CA LEU A 142 12.53 -9.88 10.13
C LEU A 142 11.16 -9.66 10.81
N PRO A 143 10.22 -8.97 10.15
CA PRO A 143 8.88 -8.75 10.68
C PRO A 143 8.07 -10.06 10.74
N PRO A 144 7.03 -10.13 11.60
CA PRO A 144 6.17 -11.30 11.70
C PRO A 144 5.47 -11.58 10.37
N ARG A 145 5.46 -12.86 9.98
CA ARG A 145 4.84 -13.33 8.73
C ARG A 145 3.47 -13.93 8.96
N THR A 146 3.05 -14.28 10.16
CA THR A 146 1.69 -14.79 10.38
C THR A 146 0.92 -13.90 11.36
N ILE A 147 -0.42 -13.99 11.33
CA ILE A 147 -1.28 -13.30 12.30
C ILE A 147 -0.86 -13.67 13.73
N HIS A 148 -0.54 -14.94 13.98
CA HIS A 148 -0.20 -15.40 15.33
C HIS A 148 1.21 -15.01 15.78
N GLU A 149 2.16 -14.84 14.86
CA GLU A 149 3.45 -14.21 15.18
C GLU A 149 3.28 -12.73 15.51
N ALA A 150 2.45 -12.02 14.74
CA ALA A 150 2.19 -10.59 14.95
C ALA A 150 1.36 -10.33 16.21
N LEU A 151 0.35 -11.16 16.46
CA LEU A 151 -0.65 -11.00 17.53
C LEU A 151 -0.73 -12.30 18.35
N PRO A 152 0.26 -12.61 19.21
CA PRO A 152 0.30 -13.88 19.95
C PRO A 152 -0.94 -14.12 20.82
N LEU A 153 -1.49 -13.06 21.41
CA LEU A 153 -2.67 -13.13 22.27
C LEU A 153 -3.95 -13.53 21.52
N SER A 154 -4.00 -13.34 20.20
CA SER A 154 -5.14 -13.74 19.38
C SER A 154 -5.27 -15.26 19.24
N LYS A 155 -4.15 -15.99 19.36
CA LYS A 155 -4.08 -17.44 19.11
C LYS A 155 -5.02 -18.23 20.02
N ARG A 156 -5.13 -17.83 21.30
CA ARG A 156 -6.00 -18.50 22.29
C ARG A 156 -7.48 -18.45 21.91
N TRP A 157 -7.90 -17.42 21.19
CA TRP A 157 -9.30 -17.15 20.88
C TRP A 157 -9.66 -17.49 19.44
N TRP A 158 -8.70 -18.01 18.67
CA TRP A 158 -8.86 -18.25 17.25
C TRP A 158 -9.65 -19.54 17.00
N PRO A 159 -10.82 -19.48 16.33
CA PRO A 159 -11.60 -20.68 16.04
C PRO A 159 -10.88 -21.60 15.04
N SER A 160 -11.04 -22.91 15.19
CA SER A 160 -10.55 -23.94 14.26
C SER A 160 -10.99 -23.71 12.82
N TRP A 161 -12.21 -23.22 12.62
CA TRP A 161 -12.80 -22.95 11.31
C TRP A 161 -12.33 -21.64 10.66
N ASP A 162 -11.61 -20.77 11.39
CA ASP A 162 -11.00 -19.57 10.82
C ASP A 162 -9.59 -19.86 10.31
N SER A 163 -9.49 -20.24 9.04
CA SER A 163 -8.24 -20.64 8.39
C SER A 163 -7.30 -19.48 8.01
N ARG A 164 -7.58 -18.24 8.42
CA ARG A 164 -6.74 -17.10 8.05
C ARG A 164 -5.42 -17.14 8.83
N SER A 165 -4.31 -17.25 8.11
CA SER A 165 -2.96 -17.05 8.64
C SER A 165 -2.37 -15.67 8.32
N LYS A 166 -3.02 -14.92 7.41
CA LYS A 166 -2.62 -13.60 6.91
C LYS A 166 -3.83 -12.65 6.91
N LEU A 167 -3.55 -11.36 7.08
CA LEU A 167 -4.53 -10.29 6.93
C LEU A 167 -4.61 -9.83 5.47
N ASN A 168 -5.74 -9.22 5.11
CA ASN A 168 -5.89 -8.53 3.83
C ASN A 168 -5.25 -7.14 3.88
N CYS A 169 -5.24 -6.45 2.74
CA CYS A 169 -4.72 -5.08 2.63
C CYS A 169 -5.34 -4.18 3.70
N LEU A 170 -4.47 -3.58 4.51
CA LEU A 170 -4.86 -2.61 5.53
C LEU A 170 -5.59 -1.45 4.86
N GLN A 171 -6.70 -1.02 5.48
CA GLN A 171 -7.62 -0.02 4.96
C GLN A 171 -7.49 1.27 5.78
N THR A 172 -7.97 2.38 5.22
CA THR A 172 -8.04 3.68 5.90
C THR A 172 -9.19 3.79 6.90
N ALA A 173 -10.09 2.80 6.93
CA ALA A 173 -11.25 2.74 7.80
C ALA A 173 -11.34 1.37 8.49
N ILE A 174 -11.92 1.37 9.69
CA ILE A 174 -12.06 0.20 10.54
C ILE A 174 -13.52 -0.28 10.64
N GLY A 175 -13.69 -1.55 11.02
CA GLY A 175 -15.00 -2.10 11.32
C GLY A 175 -15.67 -1.39 12.51
N SER A 176 -16.99 -1.21 12.44
CA SER A 176 -17.74 -0.53 13.50
C SER A 176 -18.03 -1.44 14.69
N ALA A 177 -18.21 -0.85 15.88
CA ALA A 177 -18.63 -1.58 17.08
C ALA A 177 -19.97 -2.32 16.90
N ARG A 178 -20.88 -1.77 16.08
CA ARG A 178 -22.14 -2.44 15.72
C ARG A 178 -21.91 -3.72 14.93
N LEU A 179 -20.88 -3.77 14.08
CA LEU A 179 -20.55 -4.96 13.32
C LEU A 179 -19.96 -6.05 14.23
N THR A 180 -19.05 -5.69 15.13
CA THR A 180 -18.45 -6.66 16.06
C THR A 180 -19.49 -7.22 17.04
N ASP A 181 -20.44 -6.40 17.50
CA ASP A 181 -21.58 -6.84 18.30
C ASP A 181 -22.49 -7.82 17.54
N LYS A 182 -22.78 -7.56 16.26
CA LYS A 182 -23.54 -8.48 15.40
C LYS A 182 -22.83 -9.82 15.22
N ILE A 183 -21.52 -9.81 15.01
CA ILE A 183 -20.71 -11.04 14.89
C ILE A 183 -20.77 -11.83 16.20
N ARG A 184 -20.55 -11.16 17.35
CA ARG A 184 -20.66 -11.79 18.67
C ARG A 184 -22.01 -12.48 18.85
N LYS A 185 -23.11 -11.75 18.65
CA LYS A 185 -24.48 -12.28 18.79
C LYS A 185 -24.79 -13.41 17.81
N ALA A 186 -24.14 -13.45 16.65
CA ALA A 186 -24.34 -14.50 15.67
C ALA A 186 -23.66 -15.81 16.10
N VAL A 187 -22.47 -15.75 16.69
CA VAL A 187 -21.70 -16.93 17.11
C VAL A 187 -22.06 -17.41 18.51
N GLU A 188 -22.49 -16.51 19.40
CA GLU A 188 -22.84 -16.82 20.80
C GLU A 188 -24.05 -17.77 20.95
N LYS A 189 -24.84 -17.95 19.87
CA LYS A 189 -25.96 -18.89 19.82
C LYS A 189 -25.55 -20.35 19.74
N TYR A 190 -24.26 -20.63 19.56
CA TYR A 190 -23.73 -21.96 19.33
C TYR A 190 -22.61 -22.24 20.34
N ASP A 191 -22.72 -23.35 21.07
CA ASP A 191 -21.69 -23.77 22.03
C ASP A 191 -20.44 -24.37 21.36
N GLY A 192 -20.58 -24.83 20.11
CA GLY A 192 -19.53 -25.39 19.27
C GLY A 192 -19.32 -24.63 17.96
N GLU A 193 -18.96 -25.35 16.89
CA GLU A 193 -18.79 -24.73 15.58
C GLU A 193 -20.14 -24.24 15.01
N PRO A 194 -20.27 -22.94 14.67
CA PRO A 194 -21.50 -22.43 14.07
C PRO A 194 -21.78 -23.09 12.70
N PRO A 195 -23.03 -23.06 12.21
CA PRO A 195 -23.35 -23.51 10.85
C PRO A 195 -22.50 -22.81 9.79
N MET A 196 -22.21 -23.51 8.69
CA MET A 196 -21.34 -23.03 7.59
C MET A 196 -21.75 -21.65 7.06
N GLU A 197 -23.04 -21.33 7.03
CA GLU A 197 -23.54 -20.02 6.61
C GLU A 197 -23.09 -18.89 7.54
N ILE A 198 -23.12 -19.13 8.85
CA ILE A 198 -22.64 -18.19 9.87
C ILE A 198 -21.13 -18.07 9.80
N GLN A 199 -20.40 -19.19 9.64
CA GLN A 199 -18.95 -19.15 9.45
C GLN A 199 -18.58 -18.30 8.23
N LYS A 200 -19.22 -18.51 7.08
CA LYS A 200 -19.01 -17.72 5.86
C LYS A 200 -19.32 -16.23 6.08
N TYR A 201 -20.42 -15.91 6.78
CA TYR A 201 -20.79 -14.54 7.13
C TYR A 201 -19.70 -13.87 7.99
N VAL A 202 -19.25 -14.54 9.06
CA VAL A 202 -18.23 -14.01 9.97
C VAL A 202 -16.90 -13.86 9.24
N LEU A 203 -16.44 -14.88 8.51
CA LEU A 203 -15.19 -14.82 7.74
C LEU A 203 -15.22 -13.72 6.68
N TYR A 204 -16.35 -13.51 6.00
CA TYR A 204 -16.49 -12.42 5.03
C TYR A 204 -16.23 -11.06 5.70
N HIS A 205 -16.87 -10.80 6.83
CA HIS A 205 -16.69 -9.55 7.57
C HIS A 205 -15.30 -9.41 8.18
N CYS A 206 -14.74 -10.50 8.72
CA CYS A 206 -13.39 -10.49 9.28
C CYS A 206 -12.33 -10.24 8.21
N LYS A 207 -12.46 -10.84 7.01
CA LYS A 207 -11.59 -10.59 5.86
C LYS A 207 -11.75 -9.16 5.34
N LYS A 208 -12.98 -8.64 5.29
CA LYS A 208 -13.26 -7.30 4.75
C LYS A 208 -12.70 -6.18 5.64
N TRP A 209 -12.81 -6.33 6.96
CA TRP A 209 -12.45 -5.29 7.93
C TRP A 209 -11.19 -5.63 8.74
N ASN A 210 -10.45 -6.67 8.34
CA ASN A 210 -9.29 -7.19 9.05
C ASN A 210 -9.55 -7.38 10.56
N LEU A 211 -10.70 -7.96 10.90
CA LEU A 211 -11.05 -8.23 12.30
C LEU A 211 -10.28 -9.45 12.81
N VAL A 212 -9.81 -9.37 14.05
CA VAL A 212 -9.05 -10.42 14.74
C VAL A 212 -9.79 -10.86 16.00
N TRP A 213 -9.60 -12.12 16.38
CA TRP A 213 -10.21 -12.69 17.58
C TRP A 213 -9.45 -12.24 18.84
N VAL A 214 -10.16 -11.61 19.77
CA VAL A 214 -9.58 -11.02 20.99
C VAL A 214 -10.17 -11.59 22.29
N GLY A 215 -11.18 -12.46 22.18
CA GLY A 215 -11.84 -13.09 23.30
C GLY A 215 -12.84 -14.14 22.83
N ARG A 216 -13.38 -14.94 23.77
CA ARG A 216 -14.47 -15.87 23.47
C ARG A 216 -15.61 -15.14 22.77
N ASN A 217 -15.92 -15.54 21.54
CA ASN A 217 -16.96 -14.96 20.69
C ASN A 217 -16.76 -13.47 20.34
N LYS A 218 -15.56 -12.92 20.53
CA LYS A 218 -15.26 -11.49 20.36
C LYS A 218 -14.22 -11.27 19.27
N VAL A 219 -14.62 -10.50 18.26
CA VAL A 219 -13.71 -9.94 17.24
C VAL A 219 -13.55 -8.45 17.44
N ALA A 220 -12.38 -7.91 17.12
CA ALA A 220 -12.07 -6.49 17.18
C ALA A 220 -11.32 -6.04 15.91
N PRO A 221 -11.44 -4.76 15.52
CA PRO A 221 -10.52 -4.17 14.55
C PRO A 221 -9.11 -4.10 15.15
N LEU A 222 -8.10 -4.03 14.28
CA LEU A 222 -6.71 -3.81 14.69
C LEU A 222 -6.55 -2.45 15.39
N GLU A 223 -5.78 -2.41 16.46
CA GLU A 223 -5.37 -1.17 17.12
C GLU A 223 -4.33 -0.41 16.28
N PRO A 224 -4.23 0.93 16.38
CA PRO A 224 -3.33 1.69 15.53
C PRO A 224 -1.86 1.28 15.63
N ASP A 225 -1.40 0.89 16.82
CA ASP A 225 -0.02 0.42 17.04
C ASP A 225 0.23 -0.98 16.44
N GLU A 226 -0.80 -1.84 16.41
CA GLU A 226 -0.73 -3.10 15.67
C GLU A 226 -0.60 -2.84 14.16
N VAL A 227 -1.34 -1.85 13.64
CA VAL A 227 -1.24 -1.43 12.23
C VAL A 227 0.14 -0.84 11.90
N GLU A 228 0.70 0.01 12.77
CA GLU A 228 2.07 0.53 12.66
C GLU A 228 3.09 -0.60 12.55
N MET A 229 3.02 -1.57 13.47
CA MET A 229 3.90 -2.74 13.47
C MET A 229 3.77 -3.57 12.18
N LEU A 230 2.55 -3.84 11.74
CA LEU A 230 2.30 -4.62 10.51
C LEU A 230 2.81 -3.92 9.25
N LEU A 231 2.86 -2.58 9.25
CA LEU A 231 3.42 -1.77 8.17
C LEU A 231 4.93 -1.53 8.32
N GLY A 232 5.54 -1.94 9.43
CA GLY A 232 6.97 -1.80 9.69
C GLY A 232 7.42 -0.42 10.20
N PHE A 233 6.47 0.39 10.70
CA PHE A 233 6.76 1.67 11.37
C PHE A 233 7.16 1.47 12.83
N PRO A 234 7.90 2.42 13.43
CA PRO A 234 8.13 2.46 14.86
C PRO A 234 6.81 2.45 15.65
N LYS A 235 6.81 1.84 16.83
CA LYS A 235 5.65 1.86 17.72
C LYS A 235 5.32 3.30 18.12
N ASN A 236 4.05 3.67 18.06
CA ASN A 236 3.54 5.02 18.33
C ASN A 236 3.97 6.08 17.29
N HIS A 237 4.47 5.69 16.11
CA HIS A 237 4.91 6.62 15.06
C HIS A 237 3.85 7.68 14.71
N THR A 238 2.58 7.28 14.66
CA THR A 238 1.45 8.20 14.37
C THR A 238 0.74 8.68 15.62
N ARG A 239 1.25 8.42 16.83
CA ARG A 239 0.60 8.81 18.09
C ARG A 239 1.22 10.10 18.63
N GLY A 240 0.40 11.13 18.80
CA GLY A 240 0.80 12.40 19.44
C GLY A 240 0.38 13.62 18.61
N GLY A 241 0.77 14.81 19.06
CA GLY A 241 0.63 16.03 18.25
C GLY A 241 -0.80 16.38 17.79
N GLY A 242 -1.83 16.03 18.58
CA GLY A 242 -3.23 16.37 18.28
C GLY A 242 -3.92 15.53 17.19
N ILE A 243 -3.27 14.47 16.68
CA ILE A 243 -3.87 13.60 15.67
C ILE A 243 -5.03 12.76 16.24
N SER A 244 -6.16 12.73 15.51
CA SER A 244 -7.29 11.88 15.88
C SER A 244 -7.00 10.41 15.59
N ARG A 245 -7.65 9.50 16.32
CA ARG A 245 -7.56 8.06 16.04
C ARG A 245 -7.97 7.71 14.61
N THR A 246 -8.97 8.42 14.07
CA THR A 246 -9.43 8.24 12.67
C THR A 246 -8.35 8.64 11.68
N ASP A 247 -7.68 9.77 11.92
CA ASP A 247 -6.60 10.24 11.05
C ASP A 247 -5.39 9.30 11.09
N ARG A 248 -5.08 8.69 12.25
CA ARG A 248 -4.06 7.63 12.34
C ARG A 248 -4.33 6.49 11.36
N TYR A 249 -5.54 5.92 11.38
CA TYR A 249 -5.90 4.84 10.44
C TYR A 249 -5.87 5.30 8.99
N LYS A 250 -6.31 6.53 8.70
CA LYS A 250 -6.27 7.09 7.35
C LYS A 250 -4.83 7.20 6.84
N SER A 251 -3.93 7.77 7.63
CA SER A 251 -2.53 7.94 7.27
C SER A 251 -1.80 6.60 7.13
N LEU A 252 -2.06 5.63 8.02
CA LEU A 252 -1.47 4.29 7.96
C LEU A 252 -2.00 3.46 6.78
N GLY A 253 -3.30 3.51 6.49
CA GLY A 253 -3.87 2.75 5.37
C GLY A 253 -3.24 3.12 4.02
N ASN A 254 -2.87 4.39 3.86
CA ASN A 254 -2.29 4.95 2.65
C ASN A 254 -0.76 4.95 2.61
N SER A 255 -0.06 4.60 3.70
CA SER A 255 1.40 4.62 3.74
C SER A 255 2.05 3.42 3.04
N PHE A 256 3.36 3.49 2.81
CA PHE A 256 4.13 2.31 2.38
C PHE A 256 4.12 1.19 3.41
N GLN A 257 4.37 -0.04 2.94
CA GLN A 257 4.85 -1.13 3.79
C GLN A 257 6.37 -1.04 3.81
N VAL A 258 6.93 -0.68 4.97
CA VAL A 258 8.33 -0.27 5.13
C VAL A 258 9.30 -1.39 4.74
N ASP A 259 9.07 -2.63 5.16
CA ASP A 259 10.01 -3.73 4.90
C ASP A 259 10.10 -4.12 3.41
N THR A 260 9.00 -3.98 2.66
CA THR A 260 8.93 -4.19 1.21
C THR A 260 9.73 -3.10 0.50
N VAL A 261 9.48 -1.83 0.84
CA VAL A 261 10.19 -0.69 0.24
C VAL A 261 11.67 -0.74 0.59
N ALA A 262 12.01 -1.04 1.85
CA ALA A 262 13.39 -1.16 2.30
C ALA A 262 14.14 -2.28 1.57
N TYR A 263 13.49 -3.41 1.27
CA TYR A 263 14.13 -4.45 0.45
C TYR A 263 14.54 -3.93 -0.93
N HIS A 264 13.70 -3.10 -1.58
CA HIS A 264 14.04 -2.50 -2.87
C HIS A 264 15.12 -1.42 -2.75
N LEU A 265 15.06 -0.60 -1.69
CA LEU A 265 16.01 0.49 -1.44
C LEU A 265 17.35 0.02 -0.84
N SER A 266 17.45 -1.24 -0.41
CA SER A 266 18.63 -1.80 0.26
C SER A 266 19.93 -1.62 -0.52
N VAL A 267 19.85 -1.69 -1.85
CA VAL A 267 20.99 -1.48 -2.76
C VAL A 267 21.62 -0.09 -2.62
N LEU A 268 20.87 0.91 -2.14
CA LEU A 268 21.38 2.28 -1.97
C LEU A 268 22.37 2.39 -0.82
N ARG A 269 22.34 1.47 0.16
CA ARG A 269 23.25 1.51 1.31
C ARG A 269 24.71 1.45 0.89
N ASP A 270 25.03 0.51 0.01
CA ASP A 270 26.41 0.28 -0.41
C ASP A 270 26.83 1.28 -1.52
N LEU A 271 25.86 1.81 -2.27
CA LEU A 271 26.09 2.85 -3.29
C LEU A 271 26.37 4.22 -2.68
N PHE A 272 25.82 4.53 -1.51
CA PHE A 272 25.91 5.83 -0.88
C PHE A 272 26.32 5.73 0.60
N PRO A 273 27.57 5.33 0.89
CA PRO A 273 28.05 5.13 2.27
C PRO A 273 28.05 6.43 3.09
N ASN A 274 28.14 7.58 2.42
CA ASN A 274 28.14 8.91 3.05
C ASN A 274 26.74 9.54 3.16
N GLY A 275 25.68 8.76 2.92
CA GLY A 275 24.31 9.23 2.93
C GLY A 275 23.82 9.78 1.60
N ILE A 276 22.53 10.10 1.57
CA ILE A 276 21.81 10.51 0.37
C ILE A 276 20.98 11.78 0.56
N ASN A 277 20.75 12.45 -0.54
CA ASN A 277 19.75 13.51 -0.68
C ASN A 277 18.48 12.94 -1.31
N VAL A 278 17.34 13.10 -0.64
CA VAL A 278 16.05 12.51 -1.03
C VAL A 278 15.05 13.60 -1.37
N LEU A 279 14.40 13.47 -2.53
CA LEU A 279 13.18 14.19 -2.88
C LEU A 279 11.99 13.25 -2.75
N SER A 280 11.19 13.43 -1.70
CA SER A 280 10.08 12.56 -1.32
C SER A 280 8.74 13.24 -1.63
N LEU A 281 8.13 12.84 -2.75
CA LEU A 281 6.86 13.38 -3.22
C LEU A 281 5.69 12.55 -2.69
N PHE A 282 4.65 13.21 -2.18
CA PHE A 282 3.51 12.55 -1.53
C PHE A 282 3.96 11.67 -0.35
N SER A 283 4.87 12.21 0.45
CA SER A 283 5.62 11.46 1.47
C SER A 283 4.78 10.84 2.59
N GLY A 284 3.54 11.33 2.82
CA GLY A 284 2.66 10.82 3.85
C GLY A 284 3.33 10.87 5.22
N ILE A 285 3.32 9.73 5.92
CA ILE A 285 3.93 9.59 7.25
C ILE A 285 5.42 9.20 7.21
N GLY A 286 6.09 9.39 6.08
CA GLY A 286 7.54 9.19 5.97
C GLY A 286 7.97 7.73 5.77
N GLY A 287 7.18 6.94 5.04
CA GLY A 287 7.46 5.50 4.88
C GLY A 287 8.79 5.19 4.16
N ALA A 288 9.21 6.06 3.24
CA ALA A 288 10.48 5.92 2.53
C ALA A 288 11.67 6.29 3.43
N GLU A 289 11.53 7.37 4.18
CA GLU A 289 12.51 7.90 5.12
C GLU A 289 12.74 6.92 6.26
N VAL A 290 11.68 6.34 6.81
CA VAL A 290 11.75 5.27 7.80
C VAL A 290 12.44 4.02 7.23
N ALA A 291 12.15 3.64 5.97
CA ALA A 291 12.81 2.52 5.32
C ALA A 291 14.33 2.74 5.17
N LEU A 292 14.73 3.90 4.67
CA LEU A 292 16.14 4.28 4.50
C LEU A 292 16.88 4.37 5.83
N TYR A 293 16.25 4.98 6.84
CA TYR A 293 16.79 5.04 8.20
C TYR A 293 17.01 3.64 8.78
N ARG A 294 16.03 2.74 8.66
CA ARG A 294 16.14 1.35 9.14
C ARG A 294 17.19 0.53 8.37
N LEU A 295 17.49 0.89 7.12
CA LEU A 295 18.59 0.31 6.34
C LEU A 295 19.97 0.81 6.78
N GLY A 296 20.03 1.84 7.62
CA GLY A 296 21.27 2.50 8.02
C GLY A 296 21.83 3.43 6.94
N VAL A 297 21.01 3.88 5.99
CA VAL A 297 21.40 4.88 4.99
C VAL A 297 21.29 6.27 5.62
N PRO A 298 22.39 7.04 5.76
CA PRO A 298 22.30 8.37 6.34
C PRO A 298 21.46 9.32 5.46
N LEU A 299 20.57 10.09 6.09
CA LEU A 299 19.71 11.05 5.41
C LEU A 299 20.34 12.45 5.55
N ASN A 300 21.06 12.89 4.52
CA ASN A 300 21.77 14.17 4.55
C ASN A 300 20.80 15.34 4.37
N ASN A 301 19.96 15.25 3.33
CA ASN A 301 18.92 16.23 3.08
C ASN A 301 17.66 15.51 2.58
N VAL A 302 16.52 15.82 3.18
CA VAL A 302 15.21 15.29 2.76
C VAL A 302 14.31 16.46 2.44
N VAL A 303 13.93 16.58 1.17
CA VAL A 303 12.88 17.46 0.71
C VAL A 303 11.59 16.65 0.61
N SER A 304 10.68 16.83 1.56
CA SER A 304 9.41 16.12 1.65
C SER A 304 8.26 17.01 1.22
N VAL A 305 7.42 16.51 0.30
CA VAL A 305 6.19 17.17 -0.14
C VAL A 305 5.00 16.39 0.38
N GLU A 306 4.20 17.00 1.25
CA GLU A 306 3.03 16.37 1.86
C GLU A 306 1.96 17.39 2.17
N LYS A 307 0.74 17.16 1.67
CA LYS A 307 -0.38 18.09 1.78
C LYS A 307 -0.97 18.17 3.19
N SER A 308 -1.06 17.04 3.89
CA SER A 308 -1.62 17.01 5.23
C SER A 308 -0.62 17.50 6.27
N GLU A 309 -0.99 18.56 6.98
CA GLU A 309 -0.19 19.07 8.09
C GLU A 309 0.04 18.02 9.18
N VAL A 310 -0.97 17.18 9.44
CA VAL A 310 -0.90 16.06 10.39
C VAL A 310 0.22 15.10 10.01
N ASN A 311 0.32 14.73 8.73
CA ASN A 311 1.38 13.85 8.24
C ASN A 311 2.76 14.52 8.31
N ARG A 312 2.85 15.81 7.94
CA ARG A 312 4.10 16.59 8.10
C ARG A 312 4.58 16.62 9.55
N ASN A 313 3.65 16.81 10.49
CA ASN A 313 3.97 16.84 11.92
C ASN A 313 4.43 15.46 12.43
N ILE A 314 3.88 14.36 11.91
CA ILE A 314 4.38 13.01 12.19
C ILE A 314 5.83 12.86 11.74
N VAL A 315 6.13 13.21 10.49
CA VAL A 315 7.49 13.09 9.93
C VAL A 315 8.47 13.98 10.68
N ARG A 316 8.09 15.23 10.99
CA ARG A 316 8.92 16.15 11.79
C ARG A 316 9.20 15.58 13.18
N SER A 317 8.17 15.06 13.86
CA SER A 317 8.32 14.45 15.18
C SER A 317 9.27 13.25 15.13
N TRP A 318 9.13 12.40 14.12
CA TRP A 318 10.03 11.26 13.91
C TRP A 318 11.47 11.71 13.61
N TRP A 319 11.65 12.75 12.81
CA TRP A 319 12.96 13.32 12.48
C TRP A 319 13.72 13.79 13.72
N GLU A 320 13.03 14.51 14.61
CA GLU A 320 13.58 15.00 15.87
C GLU A 320 13.83 13.87 16.88
N GLN A 321 12.87 12.94 17.02
CA GLN A 321 12.98 11.80 17.95
C GLN A 321 14.10 10.82 17.59
N THR A 322 14.42 10.68 16.31
CA THR A 322 15.53 9.84 15.84
C THR A 322 16.86 10.59 15.78
N ASN A 323 16.89 11.85 16.24
CA ASN A 323 18.07 12.72 16.26
C ASN A 323 18.79 12.79 14.90
N GLN A 324 18.02 12.89 13.81
CA GLN A 324 18.60 13.04 12.47
C GLN A 324 19.48 14.28 12.42
N ARG A 325 20.68 14.13 11.84
CA ARG A 325 21.68 15.21 11.73
C ARG A 325 21.54 16.02 10.44
N GLY A 326 20.85 15.48 9.45
CA GLY A 326 20.60 16.15 8.18
C GLY A 326 19.53 17.22 8.26
N ASN A 327 19.16 17.74 7.09
CA ASN A 327 18.12 18.75 6.96
C ASN A 327 16.81 18.14 6.46
N LEU A 328 15.70 18.49 7.11
CA LEU A 328 14.34 18.17 6.65
C LEU A 328 13.64 19.45 6.18
N ILE A 329 13.29 19.49 4.91
CA ILE A 329 12.61 20.62 4.26
C ILE A 329 11.23 20.16 3.81
N HIS A 330 10.18 20.81 4.31
CA HIS A 330 8.81 20.48 3.93
C HIS A 330 8.21 21.47 2.93
N PHE A 331 7.48 20.94 1.96
CA PHE A 331 6.51 21.66 1.15
C PHE A 331 5.14 21.00 1.33
N ASP A 332 4.08 21.80 1.25
CA ASP A 332 2.70 21.34 1.36
C ASP A 332 2.06 21.02 0.01
N ASP A 333 2.53 21.64 -1.07
CA ASP A 333 2.05 21.39 -2.43
C ASP A 333 3.18 21.10 -3.41
N VAL A 334 2.95 20.07 -4.24
CA VAL A 334 3.84 19.66 -5.33
C VAL A 334 3.98 20.74 -6.41
N GLN A 335 2.98 21.61 -6.54
CA GLN A 335 3.00 22.73 -7.47
C GLN A 335 4.00 23.82 -7.06
N LEU A 336 4.42 23.87 -5.79
CA LEU A 336 5.47 24.81 -5.33
C LEU A 336 6.87 24.40 -5.81
N LEU A 337 7.05 23.17 -6.25
CA LEU A 337 8.28 22.69 -6.86
C LEU A 337 8.30 23.06 -8.36
N SER A 338 8.42 24.36 -8.61
CA SER A 338 8.74 24.88 -9.94
C SER A 338 10.18 24.55 -10.33
N ARG A 339 10.49 24.62 -11.63
CA ARG A 339 11.84 24.37 -12.13
C ARG A 339 12.91 25.26 -11.47
N ASP A 340 12.60 26.54 -11.25
CA ASP A 340 13.51 27.46 -10.58
C ASP A 340 13.72 27.12 -9.11
N ARG A 341 12.66 26.66 -8.43
CA ARG A 341 12.75 26.21 -7.04
C ARG A 341 13.60 24.94 -6.94
N LEU A 342 13.40 23.98 -7.84
CA LEU A 342 14.19 22.76 -7.94
C LEU A 342 15.67 23.09 -8.22
N LYS A 343 15.95 24.04 -9.11
CA LYS A 343 17.31 24.50 -9.40
C LYS A 343 18.00 25.04 -8.14
N LYS A 344 17.34 25.93 -7.39
CA LYS A 344 17.86 26.46 -6.12
C LYS A 344 18.10 25.37 -5.07
N LEU A 345 17.20 24.40 -4.98
CA LEU A 345 17.37 23.25 -4.07
C LEU A 345 18.57 22.39 -4.50
N ILE A 346 18.72 22.11 -5.79
CA ILE A 346 19.84 21.32 -6.31
C ILE A 346 21.17 22.05 -6.07
N GLU A 347 21.23 23.36 -6.32
CA GLU A 347 22.43 24.19 -6.08
C GLU A 347 22.82 24.25 -4.59
N SER A 348 21.84 24.31 -3.69
CA SER A 348 22.09 24.39 -2.25
C SER A 348 22.39 23.05 -1.58
N LEU A 349 21.77 21.96 -2.06
CA LEU A 349 21.87 20.63 -1.44
C LEU A 349 22.90 19.72 -2.13
N GLY A 350 23.34 20.06 -3.35
CA GLY A 350 24.25 19.24 -4.15
C GLY A 350 23.54 18.19 -5.02
N GLY A 351 22.26 18.39 -5.35
CA GLY A 351 21.45 17.45 -6.14
C GLY A 351 20.70 16.40 -5.30
N PHE A 352 19.98 15.51 -6.00
CA PHE A 352 19.19 14.44 -5.39
C PHE A 352 19.65 13.08 -5.88
N ASP A 353 19.89 12.16 -4.95
CA ASP A 353 20.28 10.78 -5.26
C ASP A 353 19.04 9.90 -5.50
N LEU A 354 17.95 10.21 -4.80
CA LEU A 354 16.68 9.48 -4.89
C LEU A 354 15.49 10.44 -4.99
N VAL A 355 14.66 10.24 -6.01
CA VAL A 355 13.32 10.83 -6.15
C VAL A 355 12.28 9.73 -5.91
N ILE A 356 11.58 9.78 -4.80
CA ILE A 356 10.63 8.73 -4.40
C ILE A 356 9.23 9.30 -4.25
N GLY A 357 8.22 8.54 -4.64
CA GLY A 357 6.83 8.91 -4.42
C GLY A 357 5.85 7.75 -4.55
N GLY A 358 4.68 7.92 -3.94
CA GLY A 358 3.56 6.99 -4.07
C GLY A 358 2.36 7.70 -4.65
N SER A 359 1.56 6.99 -5.42
CA SER A 359 0.29 7.53 -5.90
C SER A 359 -0.60 7.88 -4.69
N PRO A 360 -1.05 9.15 -4.54
CA PRO A 360 -1.97 9.54 -3.48
C PRO A 360 -3.35 8.93 -3.76
N CYS A 361 -3.54 7.68 -3.36
CA CYS A 361 -4.71 6.89 -3.70
C CYS A 361 -5.84 7.06 -2.67
N ASN A 362 -6.72 8.05 -2.81
CA ASN A 362 -8.04 7.97 -2.16
C ASN A 362 -9.09 7.31 -3.06
N ASN A 363 -8.93 7.29 -4.39
CA ASN A 363 -9.95 6.74 -5.31
C ASN A 363 -9.63 5.35 -5.90
N LEU A 364 -8.41 4.84 -5.73
CA LEU A 364 -7.98 3.55 -6.29
C LEU A 364 -8.10 2.36 -5.32
N ALA A 365 -8.26 2.62 -4.02
CA ALA A 365 -8.53 1.59 -3.03
C ALA A 365 -10.02 1.17 -3.11
N GLY A 366 -10.28 -0.09 -3.45
CA GLY A 366 -11.60 -0.63 -3.80
C GLY A 366 -12.74 -0.53 -2.75
N SER A 367 -12.53 0.14 -1.61
CA SER A 367 -13.55 0.42 -0.60
C SER A 367 -14.29 1.76 -0.81
N ASN A 368 -13.73 2.72 -1.56
CA ASN A 368 -14.41 3.97 -1.88
C ASN A 368 -15.29 3.78 -3.12
N ARG A 369 -16.61 3.63 -2.90
CA ARG A 369 -17.63 3.36 -3.94
C ARG A 369 -18.02 4.57 -4.80
N VAL A 370 -17.31 5.68 -4.71
CA VAL A 370 -17.63 6.93 -5.40
C VAL A 370 -16.38 7.35 -6.17
N SER A 371 -16.52 7.49 -7.50
CA SER A 371 -15.47 7.74 -8.51
C SER A 371 -14.34 6.70 -8.60
N ARG A 372 -14.56 5.65 -9.42
CA ARG A 372 -13.46 4.93 -10.09
C ARG A 372 -13.02 5.75 -11.30
N ASP A 373 -12.68 7.00 -11.08
CA ASP A 373 -12.10 7.81 -12.14
C ASP A 373 -10.66 7.32 -12.26
N GLY A 374 -10.28 6.81 -13.44
CA GLY A 374 -8.92 6.34 -13.69
C GLY A 374 -7.93 7.52 -13.66
N LEU A 375 -7.01 7.56 -14.63
CA LEU A 375 -6.10 8.70 -14.79
C LEU A 375 -6.78 9.97 -15.39
N GLU A 376 -8.10 10.11 -15.23
CA GLU A 376 -8.88 11.29 -15.66
C GLU A 376 -9.39 12.14 -14.48
N GLY A 377 -9.20 11.69 -13.22
CA GLY A 377 -9.57 12.44 -12.02
C GLY A 377 -8.46 13.35 -11.48
N LYS A 378 -8.76 14.14 -10.44
CA LYS A 378 -7.78 15.02 -9.74
C LYS A 378 -6.54 14.29 -9.18
N GLU A 379 -6.60 12.98 -8.94
CA GLU A 379 -5.43 12.19 -8.49
C GLU A 379 -4.45 11.90 -9.63
N SER A 380 -4.90 12.01 -10.88
CA SER A 380 -4.10 11.74 -12.08
C SER A 380 -3.13 12.88 -12.40
N SER A 381 -3.50 14.12 -12.08
CA SER A 381 -2.59 15.26 -12.23
C SER A 381 -1.36 15.11 -11.33
N LEU A 382 -1.51 14.48 -10.16
CA LEU A 382 -0.43 14.28 -9.20
C LEU A 382 0.64 13.31 -9.73
N PHE A 383 0.25 12.31 -10.52
CA PHE A 383 1.21 11.48 -11.26
C PHE A 383 2.00 12.30 -12.29
N PHE A 384 1.32 13.15 -13.06
CA PHE A 384 2.00 14.01 -14.03
C PHE A 384 2.91 15.05 -13.37
N ASP A 385 2.55 15.55 -12.19
CA ASP A 385 3.42 16.38 -11.37
C ASP A 385 4.67 15.63 -10.90
N TYR A 386 4.54 14.36 -10.50
CA TYR A 386 5.70 13.51 -10.21
C TYR A 386 6.63 13.38 -11.42
N VAL A 387 6.07 13.06 -12.60
CA VAL A 387 6.85 12.92 -13.85
C VAL A 387 7.55 14.23 -14.21
N ARG A 388 6.81 15.35 -14.18
CA ARG A 388 7.34 16.69 -14.44
C ARG A 388 8.53 17.00 -13.54
N ILE A 389 8.39 16.77 -12.23
CA ILE A 389 9.46 17.05 -11.27
C ILE A 389 10.65 16.12 -11.49
N LEU A 390 10.43 14.83 -11.74
CA LEU A 390 11.49 13.88 -12.02
C LEU A 390 12.30 14.29 -13.27
N ASP A 391 11.62 14.68 -14.34
CA ASP A 391 12.26 15.14 -15.57
C ASP A 391 13.02 16.46 -15.38
N ASP A 392 12.44 17.41 -14.63
CA ASP A 392 13.11 18.67 -14.28
C ASP A 392 14.39 18.41 -13.45
N VAL A 393 14.31 17.56 -12.41
CA VAL A 393 15.47 17.20 -11.58
C VAL A 393 16.55 16.54 -12.44
N LYS A 394 16.18 15.57 -13.28
CA LYS A 394 17.11 14.92 -14.21
C LYS A 394 17.76 15.91 -15.17
N SER A 395 16.97 16.80 -15.77
CA SER A 395 17.46 17.81 -16.72
C SER A 395 18.41 18.82 -16.08
N ILE A 396 18.15 19.23 -14.83
CA ILE A 396 19.02 20.17 -14.12
C ILE A 396 20.31 19.46 -13.72
N MET A 397 20.22 18.25 -13.16
CA MET A 397 21.40 17.49 -12.73
C MET A 397 22.30 17.06 -13.89
N SER A 398 21.74 16.81 -15.09
CA SER A 398 22.53 16.48 -16.28
C SER A 398 23.32 17.66 -16.84
N ARG A 399 22.97 18.90 -16.49
CA ARG A 399 23.69 20.12 -16.93
C ARG A 399 24.82 20.52 -15.99
N HIS A 400 24.86 19.95 -14.79
CA HIS A 400 25.86 20.22 -13.75
C HIS A 400 26.89 19.09 -13.60
N ARG A 401 26.77 18.03 -14.39
CA ARG A 401 27.81 17.01 -14.61
C ARG A 401 28.50 17.30 -15.93
#